data_AF-Q2UM96-F1
#
_entry.id   AF-Q2UM96-F1
#
_cell.length_a   1.000
_cell.length_b   1.000
_cell.length_c   1.000
_cell.angle_alpha   90.00
_cell.angle_beta   90.00
_cell.angle_gamma   90.00
#
_symmetry.space_group_name_H-M   'P 1'
#
loop_
_entity.id
_entity.type
_entity.pdbx_description
1 polymer ?
#
loop_
_entity_poly.entity_id
_entity_poly.type
_entity_poly.pdbx_seq_one_letter_code
_entity_poly.pdbx_strand_id
1 'polypeptide(L)'
;MGFTSINAQGLTAPPYFASFLVTIATTWIADRLQQRGLMLVILSLIGAVGYVLLAVCTSVGARYAGVFLAAIGVFPCIANILPWALNNQGSDSRRGMGIVILNIIGQCGPFLGTNVFPESDGPRYIRGQSICAAFMFFTMILALTLRTLLVWENRRLDKQHGTQAEREARGWNKGENVAEENYGAGFRYVL
;
A
#
# COMPACT_ATOMS: atom_id res chain seq x y z
N MET A 1 9.33 -14.34 21.84
CA MET A 1 8.54 -14.06 23.07
C MET A 1 8.48 -15.27 24.02
N GLY A 2 9.27 -16.33 23.81
CA GLY A 2 9.34 -17.47 24.75
C GLY A 2 8.19 -18.48 24.68
N PHE A 3 7.30 -18.37 23.68
CA PHE A 3 6.21 -19.33 23.47
C PHE A 3 6.69 -20.57 22.71
N THR A 4 6.09 -21.72 23.00
CA THR A 4 6.24 -22.95 22.21
C THR A 4 5.67 -22.76 20.81
N SER A 5 6.17 -23.51 19.81
CA SER A 5 5.78 -23.35 18.41
C SER A 5 4.26 -23.42 18.17
N ILE A 6 3.55 -24.29 18.89
CA ILE A 6 2.08 -24.42 18.81
C ILE A 6 1.38 -23.16 19.35
N ASN A 7 1.81 -22.68 20.52
CA ASN A 7 1.22 -21.47 21.12
C ASN A 7 1.57 -20.21 20.32
N ALA A 8 2.77 -20.15 19.73
CA ALA A 8 3.18 -19.06 18.86
C ALA A 8 2.33 -19.01 17.59
N GLN A 9 2.09 -20.14 16.92
CA GLN A 9 1.21 -20.19 15.75
C GLN A 9 -0.23 -19.79 16.10
N GLY A 10 -0.77 -20.31 17.23
CA GLY A 10 -2.10 -19.92 17.72
C GLY A 10 -2.23 -18.41 17.97
N LEU A 11 -1.20 -17.77 18.53
CA LEU A 11 -1.19 -16.33 18.79
C LEU A 11 -1.07 -15.47 17.51
N THR A 12 -0.63 -16.03 16.38
CA THR A 12 -0.55 -15.30 15.11
C THR A 12 -1.87 -15.24 14.35
N ALA A 13 -2.78 -16.20 14.58
CA ALA A 13 -4.05 -16.26 13.87
C ALA A 13 -4.93 -15.00 14.09
N PRO A 14 -5.09 -14.46 15.32
CA PRO A 14 -5.90 -13.26 15.54
C PRO A 14 -5.38 -11.98 14.82
N PRO A 15 -4.07 -11.65 14.84
CA PRO A 15 -3.53 -10.56 14.02
C PRO A 15 -3.83 -10.70 12.53
N TYR A 16 -3.69 -11.91 11.97
CA TYR A 16 -3.99 -12.16 10.55
C TYR A 16 -5.47 -11.99 10.23
N PHE A 17 -6.36 -12.47 11.10
CA PHE A 17 -7.80 -12.31 10.93
C PHE A 17 -8.21 -10.83 10.98
N ALA A 18 -7.69 -10.08 11.95
CA ALA A 18 -7.89 -8.63 12.01
C ALA A 18 -7.38 -7.93 10.75
N SER A 19 -6.20 -8.33 10.28
CA SER A 19 -5.63 -7.79 9.05
C SER A 19 -6.47 -8.10 7.81
N PHE A 20 -7.09 -9.27 7.74
CA PHE A 20 -8.01 -9.63 6.66
C PHE A 20 -9.22 -8.69 6.63
N LEU A 21 -9.84 -8.43 7.79
CA LEU A 21 -10.98 -7.49 7.88
C LEU A 21 -10.58 -6.06 7.48
N VAL A 22 -9.43 -5.58 7.98
CA VAL A 22 -8.92 -4.25 7.62
C VAL A 22 -8.58 -4.17 6.13
N THR A 23 -8.05 -5.24 5.54
CA THR A 23 -7.76 -5.29 4.10
C THR A 23 -9.04 -5.06 3.30
N ILE A 24 -10.12 -5.77 3.60
CA ILE A 24 -11.41 -5.61 2.91
C ILE A 24 -11.98 -4.20 3.12
N ALA A 25 -11.96 -3.71 4.35
CA ALA A 25 -12.51 -2.39 4.67
C ALA A 25 -11.75 -1.28 3.94
N THR A 26 -10.42 -1.32 3.97
CA THR A 26 -9.58 -0.27 3.38
C THR A 26 -9.64 -0.27 1.86
N THR A 27 -9.65 -1.43 1.21
CA THR A 27 -9.81 -1.49 -0.26
C THR A 27 -11.18 -0.96 -0.67
N TRP A 28 -12.25 -1.33 0.04
CA TRP A 28 -13.60 -0.82 -0.24
C TRP A 28 -13.70 0.70 -0.05
N ILE A 29 -13.13 1.24 1.04
CA ILE A 29 -13.09 2.69 1.28
C ILE A 29 -12.25 3.39 0.21
N ALA A 30 -11.09 2.83 -0.15
CA ALA A 30 -10.21 3.43 -1.14
C ALA A 30 -10.82 3.44 -2.55
N ASP A 31 -11.63 2.42 -2.89
CA ASP A 31 -12.42 2.39 -4.11
C ASP A 31 -13.54 3.43 -4.13
N ARG A 32 -14.21 3.66 -2.99
CA ARG A 32 -15.25 4.69 -2.87
C ARG A 32 -14.67 6.11 -2.96
N LEU A 33 -13.53 6.35 -2.32
CA LEU A 33 -12.93 7.68 -2.22
C LEU A 33 -12.00 8.01 -3.40
N GLN A 34 -11.52 7.02 -4.15
CA GLN A 34 -10.49 7.19 -5.18
C GLN A 34 -9.25 7.94 -4.64
N GLN A 35 -8.94 7.74 -3.35
CA GLN A 35 -7.80 8.30 -2.61
C GLN A 35 -6.95 7.15 -2.01
N ARG A 36 -6.59 6.19 -2.86
CA ARG A 36 -5.73 5.04 -2.54
C ARG A 36 -4.37 5.50 -2.00
N GLY A 37 -3.81 6.59 -2.51
CA GLY A 37 -2.54 7.13 -2.01
C GLY A 37 -2.60 7.54 -0.54
N LEU A 38 -3.67 8.20 -0.08
CA LEU A 38 -3.82 8.55 1.35
C LEU A 38 -4.02 7.31 2.23
N MET A 39 -4.76 6.33 1.73
CA MET A 39 -4.95 5.07 2.45
C MET A 39 -3.61 4.36 2.67
N LEU A 40 -2.75 4.30 1.65
CA LEU A 40 -1.40 3.73 1.76
C LEU A 40 -0.53 4.47 2.78
N VAL A 41 -0.63 5.80 2.85
CA VAL A 41 0.12 6.62 3.82
C VAL A 41 -0.30 6.30 5.26
N ILE A 42 -1.60 6.21 5.51
CA ILE A 42 -2.12 5.89 6.84
C ILE A 42 -1.71 4.47 7.25
N LEU A 43 -1.89 3.50 6.34
CA LEU A 43 -1.57 2.08 6.61
C LEU A 43 -0.07 1.84 6.81
N SER A 44 0.78 2.48 6.00
CA SER A 44 2.23 2.40 6.16
C SER A 44 2.69 3.03 7.48
N LEU A 45 2.07 4.13 7.92
CA LEU A 45 2.36 4.72 9.23
C LEU A 45 1.97 3.79 10.38
N ILE A 46 0.79 3.16 10.31
CA ILE A 46 0.34 2.17 11.31
C ILE A 46 1.33 0.99 11.37
N GLY A 47 1.74 0.48 10.20
CA GLY A 47 2.74 -0.60 10.11
C GLY A 47 4.10 -0.19 10.67
N ALA A 48 4.58 1.02 10.35
CA ALA A 48 5.82 1.57 10.86
C ALA A 48 5.81 1.66 12.40
N VAL A 49 4.71 2.17 12.98
CA VAL A 49 4.53 2.24 14.45
C VAL A 49 4.56 0.83 15.05
N GLY A 50 3.91 -0.15 14.43
CA GLY A 50 3.95 -1.55 14.89
C GLY A 50 5.37 -2.13 14.94
N TYR A 51 6.16 -1.90 13.89
CA TYR A 51 7.56 -2.33 13.84
C TYR A 51 8.47 -1.58 14.82
N VAL A 52 8.27 -0.28 15.02
CA VAL A 52 8.98 0.50 16.04
C VAL A 52 8.66 -0.03 17.45
N LEU A 53 7.39 -0.33 17.73
CA LEU A 53 6.97 -0.91 19.01
C LEU A 53 7.65 -2.26 19.25
N LEU A 54 7.75 -3.10 18.22
CA LEU A 54 8.46 -4.39 18.28
C LEU A 54 9.96 -4.26 18.54
N ALA A 55 10.60 -3.19 18.03
CA ALA A 55 12.02 -2.92 18.23
C ALA A 55 12.32 -2.38 19.64
N VAL A 56 11.50 -1.45 20.13
CA VAL A 56 11.75 -0.68 21.36
C VAL A 56 11.21 -1.39 22.60
N CYS A 57 10.01 -1.98 22.53
CA CYS A 57 9.36 -2.53 23.72
C CYS A 57 9.91 -3.91 24.10
N THR A 58 10.02 -4.13 25.41
CA THR A 58 10.46 -5.41 25.99
C THR A 58 9.30 -6.24 26.53
N SER A 59 8.18 -5.61 26.91
CA SER A 59 7.02 -6.29 27.45
C SER A 59 6.29 -7.12 26.39
N VAL A 60 5.83 -8.33 26.77
CA VAL A 60 5.13 -9.25 25.87
C VAL A 60 3.85 -8.63 25.31
N GLY A 61 3.09 -7.92 26.16
CA GLY A 61 1.86 -7.25 25.75
C GLY A 61 2.08 -6.17 24.69
N ALA A 62 3.05 -5.28 24.89
CA ALA A 62 3.36 -4.24 23.90
C ALA A 62 3.88 -4.83 22.59
N ARG A 63 4.71 -5.87 22.66
CA ARG A 63 5.19 -6.55 21.45
C ARG A 63 4.06 -7.25 20.71
N TYR A 64 3.09 -7.83 21.42
CA TYR A 64 1.92 -8.44 20.79
C TYR A 64 1.03 -7.40 20.10
N ALA A 65 0.79 -6.26 20.74
CA ALA A 65 0.12 -5.12 20.10
C ALA A 65 0.88 -4.64 18.85
N GLY A 66 2.22 -4.64 18.90
CA GLY A 66 3.07 -4.30 17.76
C GLY A 66 2.90 -5.26 16.57
N VAL A 67 2.71 -6.56 16.82
CA VAL A 67 2.38 -7.54 15.78
C VAL A 67 1.02 -7.22 15.14
N PHE A 68 0.01 -6.87 15.95
CA PHE A 68 -1.30 -6.45 15.42
C PHE A 68 -1.18 -5.24 14.52
N LEU A 69 -0.52 -4.17 14.99
CA LEU A 69 -0.34 -2.94 14.22
C LEU A 69 0.46 -3.19 12.93
N ALA A 70 1.53 -3.99 13.01
CA ALA A 70 2.30 -4.38 11.83
C ALA A 70 1.42 -5.13 10.83
N ALA A 71 0.66 -6.15 11.27
CA ALA A 71 -0.20 -6.92 10.38
C ALA A 71 -1.26 -6.04 9.68
N ILE A 72 -2.05 -5.28 10.45
CA ILE A 72 -3.11 -4.43 9.91
C ILE A 72 -2.57 -3.25 9.08
N GLY A 73 -1.28 -2.93 9.14
CA GLY A 73 -0.64 -1.96 8.25
C GLY A 73 -0.11 -2.59 6.96
N VAL A 74 0.65 -3.70 7.08
CA VAL A 74 1.39 -4.32 5.97
C VAL A 74 0.46 -4.92 4.92
N PHE A 75 -0.45 -5.82 5.32
CA PHE A 75 -1.24 -6.57 4.34
C PHE A 75 -2.23 -5.70 3.58
N PRO A 76 -2.96 -4.76 4.23
CA PRO A 76 -3.84 -3.85 3.52
C PRO A 76 -3.07 -2.93 2.56
N CYS A 77 -1.83 -2.55 2.89
CA CYS A 77 -0.96 -1.80 1.97
C CYS A 77 -0.73 -2.57 0.66
N ILE A 78 -0.35 -3.84 0.75
CA ILE A 78 -0.10 -4.69 -0.43
C ILE A 78 -1.36 -4.80 -1.29
N ALA A 79 -2.53 -5.01 -0.66
CA ALA A 79 -3.80 -5.11 -1.36
C ALA A 79 -4.23 -3.81 -2.08
N ASN A 80 -3.80 -2.65 -1.59
CA ASN A 80 -4.14 -1.35 -2.18
C ASN A 80 -3.15 -0.91 -3.28
N ILE A 81 -1.88 -1.33 -3.21
CA ILE A 81 -0.84 -0.96 -4.20
C ILE A 81 -1.16 -1.49 -5.59
N LEU A 82 -1.53 -2.76 -5.71
CA LEU A 82 -1.73 -3.37 -7.03
C LEU A 82 -2.83 -2.67 -7.82
N PRO A 83 -4.07 -2.48 -7.30
CA PRO A 83 -5.08 -1.82 -8.10
C PRO A 83 -4.81 -0.31 -8.26
N TRP A 84 -4.09 0.34 -7.34
CA TRP A 84 -3.67 1.73 -7.56
C TRP A 84 -2.70 1.87 -8.73
N ALA A 85 -1.72 0.96 -8.84
CA ALA A 85 -0.80 0.91 -9.96
C ALA A 85 -1.53 0.65 -11.28
N LEU A 86 -2.50 -0.28 -11.30
CA LEU A 86 -3.25 -0.65 -12.51
C LEU A 86 -4.26 0.40 -12.96
N ASN A 87 -4.98 1.03 -12.02
CA ASN A 87 -5.96 2.07 -12.33
C ASN A 87 -5.30 3.31 -12.94
N ASN A 88 -4.01 3.53 -12.65
CA ASN A 88 -3.23 4.63 -13.20
C ASN A 88 -2.54 4.30 -14.53
N GLN A 89 -2.72 3.10 -15.07
CA GLN A 89 -2.30 2.78 -16.43
C GLN A 89 -3.47 2.96 -17.39
N GLY A 90 -3.25 3.77 -18.43
CA GLY A 90 -4.22 3.92 -19.51
C GLY A 90 -4.35 2.65 -20.36
N SER A 91 -3.26 2.12 -20.92
CA SER A 91 -3.37 0.97 -21.84
C SER A 91 -3.27 -0.39 -21.15
N ASP A 92 -3.96 -1.39 -21.69
CA ASP A 92 -3.95 -2.76 -21.15
C ASP A 92 -2.56 -3.41 -21.24
N SER A 93 -1.77 -3.10 -22.28
CA SER A 93 -0.38 -3.55 -22.37
C SER A 93 0.48 -2.99 -21.22
N ARG A 94 0.29 -1.72 -20.84
CA ARG A 94 1.00 -1.11 -19.70
C ARG A 94 0.51 -1.66 -18.37
N ARG A 95 -0.78 -1.97 -18.23
CA ARG A 95 -1.31 -2.69 -17.06
C ARG A 95 -0.63 -4.05 -16.90
N GLY A 96 -0.61 -4.85 -17.96
CA GLY A 96 0.05 -6.15 -17.97
C GLY A 96 1.53 -6.07 -17.59
N MET A 97 2.28 -5.16 -18.21
CA MET A 97 3.69 -4.93 -17.86
C MET A 97 3.86 -4.45 -16.41
N GLY A 98 2.97 -3.60 -15.91
CA GLY A 98 2.97 -3.17 -14.51
C GLY A 98 2.80 -4.32 -13.51
N ILE A 99 1.91 -5.28 -13.80
CA ILE A 99 1.75 -6.50 -12.99
C ILE A 99 3.06 -7.30 -12.98
N VAL A 100 3.68 -7.49 -14.15
CA VAL A 100 4.92 -8.28 -14.27
C VAL A 100 6.05 -7.62 -13.48
N ILE A 101 6.27 -6.32 -13.64
CA ILE A 101 7.31 -5.57 -12.91
C ILE A 101 7.09 -5.67 -11.40
N LEU A 102 5.85 -5.46 -10.95
CA LEU A 102 5.52 -5.51 -9.52
C LEU A 102 5.77 -6.91 -8.93
N ASN A 103 5.45 -7.98 -9.68
CA ASN A 103 5.72 -9.34 -9.25
C ASN A 103 7.22 -9.64 -9.20
N ILE A 104 7.99 -9.25 -10.21
CA ILE A 104 9.45 -9.47 -10.25
C ILE A 104 10.11 -8.81 -9.03
N ILE A 105 9.80 -7.53 -8.78
CA ILE A 105 10.34 -6.80 -7.62
C ILE A 105 9.84 -7.41 -6.31
N GLY A 106 8.57 -7.82 -6.25
CA GLY A 106 7.97 -8.47 -5.09
C GLY A 106 8.72 -9.73 -4.67
N GLN A 107 9.22 -10.52 -5.63
CA GLN A 107 9.99 -11.72 -5.34
C GLN A 107 11.39 -11.45 -4.76
N CYS A 108 11.92 -10.21 -4.86
CA CYS A 108 13.14 -9.82 -4.16
C CYS A 108 12.92 -9.66 -2.64
N GLY A 109 11.67 -9.47 -2.19
CA GLY A 109 11.32 -9.27 -0.78
C GLY A 109 11.74 -10.44 0.12
N PRO A 110 11.39 -11.70 -0.19
CA PRO A 110 11.84 -12.87 0.57
C PRO A 110 13.36 -13.00 0.70
N PHE A 111 14.12 -12.70 -0.37
CA PHE A 111 15.58 -12.73 -0.33
C PHE A 111 16.16 -11.73 0.67
N LEU A 112 15.60 -10.52 0.73
CA LEU A 112 16.00 -9.54 1.73
C LEU A 112 15.56 -10.01 3.13
N GLY A 113 14.33 -10.48 3.26
CA GLY A 113 13.74 -10.91 4.53
C GLY A 113 14.52 -12.02 5.24
N THR A 114 15.01 -13.02 4.50
CA THR A 114 15.81 -14.12 5.10
C THR A 114 17.15 -13.66 5.64
N ASN A 115 17.74 -12.60 5.08
CA ASN A 115 19.03 -12.07 5.52
C ASN A 115 18.93 -11.04 6.66
N VAL A 116 17.76 -10.43 6.85
CA VAL A 116 17.53 -9.34 7.80
C VAL A 116 17.20 -9.83 9.22
N PHE A 117 16.89 -11.13 9.38
CA PHE A 117 16.56 -11.75 10.67
C PHE A 117 17.51 -12.91 11.04
N PRO A 118 18.81 -12.64 11.26
CA PRO A 118 19.76 -13.68 11.66
C PRO A 118 19.42 -14.22 13.05
N GLU A 119 19.63 -15.53 13.27
CA GLU A 119 19.35 -16.18 14.57
C GLU A 119 20.13 -15.55 15.74
N SER A 120 21.30 -14.97 15.45
CA SER A 120 22.14 -14.25 16.42
C SER A 120 21.49 -13.01 17.03
N ASP A 121 20.51 -12.40 16.36
CA ASP A 121 19.78 -11.22 16.87
C ASP A 121 18.53 -11.62 17.70
N GLY A 122 18.28 -12.93 17.86
CA GLY A 122 17.22 -13.44 18.74
C GLY A 122 17.43 -13.03 20.21
N PRO A 123 16.37 -12.92 21.02
CA PRO A 123 14.94 -13.14 20.75
C PRO A 123 14.18 -11.86 20.36
N ARG A 124 14.89 -10.76 20.11
CA ARG A 124 14.29 -9.44 19.87
C ARG A 124 14.34 -9.02 18.41
N TYR A 125 15.36 -9.43 17.66
CA TYR A 125 15.54 -9.11 16.26
C TYR A 125 15.45 -7.61 15.96
N ILE A 126 16.01 -6.77 16.84
CA ILE A 126 15.85 -5.30 16.80
C ILE A 126 16.27 -4.73 15.45
N ARG A 127 17.38 -5.21 14.88
CA ARG A 127 17.87 -4.78 13.57
C ARG A 127 16.84 -5.07 12.49
N GLY A 128 16.33 -6.29 12.44
CA GLY A 128 15.31 -6.67 11.46
C GLY A 128 14.01 -5.87 11.58
N GLN A 129 13.51 -5.70 12.81
CA GLN A 129 12.31 -4.89 13.05
C GLN A 129 12.53 -3.41 12.67
N SER A 130 13.72 -2.85 12.94
CA SER A 130 14.06 -1.48 12.57
C SER A 130 14.17 -1.29 11.05
N ILE A 131 14.72 -2.28 10.35
CA ILE A 131 14.78 -2.28 8.88
C ILE A 131 13.35 -2.32 8.32
N CYS A 132 12.48 -3.18 8.83
CA CYS A 132 11.07 -3.21 8.42
C CYS A 132 10.35 -1.87 8.67
N ALA A 133 10.58 -1.23 9.83
CA ALA A 133 10.05 0.10 10.11
C ALA A 133 10.55 1.14 9.08
N ALA A 134 11.85 1.12 8.75
CA ALA A 134 12.43 2.02 7.76
C ALA A 134 11.81 1.82 6.37
N PHE A 135 11.60 0.57 5.94
CA PHE A 135 10.92 0.28 4.67
C PHE A 135 9.45 0.72 4.66
N MET A 136 8.77 0.67 5.81
CA MET A 136 7.41 1.21 5.93
C MET A 136 7.38 2.73 5.78
N PHE A 137 8.29 3.45 6.45
CA PHE A 137 8.44 4.88 6.27
C PHE A 137 8.84 5.24 4.83
N PHE A 138 9.72 4.46 4.21
CA PHE A 138 10.07 4.63 2.81
C PHE A 138 8.84 4.47 1.90
N THR A 139 8.04 3.42 2.12
CA THR A 139 6.77 3.20 1.41
C THR A 139 5.81 4.38 1.55
N MET A 140 5.71 4.94 2.76
CA MET A 140 4.91 6.15 3.02
C MET A 140 5.38 7.33 2.15
N ILE A 141 6.70 7.58 2.11
CA ILE A 141 7.30 8.66 1.31
C ILE A 141 7.06 8.43 -0.19
N LEU A 142 7.20 7.20 -0.67
CA LEU A 142 6.92 6.87 -2.07
C LEU A 142 5.44 7.08 -2.41
N ALA A 143 4.54 6.63 -1.54
CA ALA A 143 3.10 6.80 -1.73
C ALA A 143 2.71 8.29 -1.77
N LEU A 144 3.26 9.10 -0.85
CA LEU A 144 3.07 10.56 -0.87
C LEU A 144 3.61 11.17 -2.16
N THR A 145 4.83 10.80 -2.55
CA THR A 145 5.49 11.33 -3.74
C THR A 145 4.67 11.02 -4.99
N LEU A 146 4.33 9.74 -5.20
CA LEU A 146 3.51 9.33 -6.34
C LEU A 146 2.15 10.03 -6.32
N ARG A 147 1.46 10.09 -5.18
CA ARG A 147 0.21 10.85 -5.07
C ARG A 147 0.38 12.31 -5.46
N THR A 148 1.42 13.01 -4.99
CA THR A 148 1.64 14.42 -5.35
C THR A 148 1.91 14.60 -6.84
N LEU A 149 2.64 13.67 -7.47
CA LEU A 149 2.87 13.67 -8.91
C LEU A 149 1.56 13.45 -9.68
N LEU A 150 0.70 12.51 -9.24
CA LEU A 150 -0.59 12.27 -9.87
C LEU A 150 -1.55 13.47 -9.72
N VAL A 151 -1.55 14.14 -8.56
CA VAL A 151 -2.30 15.40 -8.38
C VAL A 151 -1.78 16.48 -9.33
N TRP A 152 -0.46 16.61 -9.47
CA TRP A 152 0.16 17.58 -10.35
C TRP A 152 -0.19 17.32 -11.81
N GLU A 153 -0.13 16.06 -12.26
CA GLU A 153 -0.48 15.67 -13.62
C GLU A 153 -1.98 15.85 -13.88
N ASN A 154 -2.85 15.50 -12.93
CA ASN A 154 -4.28 15.78 -13.03
C ASN A 154 -4.56 17.29 -13.18
N ARG A 155 -3.88 18.15 -12.42
CA ARG A 155 -4.00 19.61 -12.56
C ARG A 155 -3.48 20.12 -13.90
N ARG A 156 -2.44 19.50 -14.45
CA ARG A 156 -1.93 19.83 -15.79
C ARG A 156 -2.94 19.46 -16.87
N LEU A 157 -3.54 18.27 -16.78
CA LEU A 157 -4.61 17.83 -17.68
C LEU A 157 -5.84 18.73 -17.55
N ASP A 158 -6.22 19.13 -16.34
CA ASP A 158 -7.33 20.08 -16.13
C ASP A 158 -7.08 21.44 -16.81
N LYS A 159 -5.83 21.93 -16.82
CA LYS A 159 -5.49 23.16 -17.55
C LYS A 159 -5.55 23.01 -19.07
N GLN A 160 -5.15 21.86 -19.61
CA GLN A 160 -5.11 21.61 -21.06
C GLN A 160 -6.49 21.30 -21.62
N HIS A 161 -7.31 20.58 -20.85
CA HIS A 161 -8.53 19.97 -21.33
C HIS A 161 -9.78 20.58 -20.67
N GLY A 162 -9.65 21.38 -19.61
CA GLY A 162 -10.76 21.80 -18.76
C GLY A 162 -11.05 20.77 -17.67
N THR A 163 -11.66 21.22 -16.56
CA THR A 163 -12.03 20.32 -15.46
C THR A 163 -13.16 19.36 -15.88
N GLN A 164 -13.28 18.21 -15.22
CA GLN A 164 -14.41 17.30 -15.48
C GLN A 164 -15.77 17.99 -15.29
N ALA A 165 -15.92 18.80 -14.25
CA ALA A 165 -17.16 19.54 -13.98
C ALA A 165 -17.51 20.53 -15.10
N GLU A 166 -16.52 21.24 -15.66
CA GLU A 166 -16.75 22.15 -16.79
C GLU A 166 -17.12 21.41 -18.08
N ARG A 167 -16.64 20.17 -18.25
CA ARG A 167 -16.97 19.33 -19.42
C ARG A 167 -18.35 18.72 -19.32
N GLU A 168 -18.70 18.19 -18.16
CA GLU A 168 -20.05 17.71 -17.86
C GLU A 168 -21.08 18.84 -18.02
N ALA A 169 -20.75 20.06 -17.56
CA ALA A 169 -21.57 21.25 -17.78
C ALA A 169 -21.69 21.66 -19.26
N ARG A 170 -20.73 21.30 -20.11
CA ARG A 170 -20.76 21.52 -21.58
C ARG A 170 -21.45 20.39 -22.35
N GLY A 171 -22.07 19.42 -21.66
CA GLY A 171 -22.78 18.31 -22.29
C GLY A 171 -21.87 17.22 -22.85
N TRP A 172 -20.63 17.11 -22.37
CA TRP A 172 -19.72 16.04 -22.78
C TRP A 172 -20.25 14.68 -22.33
N ASN A 173 -20.66 13.83 -23.28
CA ASN A 173 -21.07 12.46 -23.01
C ASN A 173 -19.85 11.53 -23.04
N LYS A 174 -19.56 10.88 -21.91
CA LYS A 174 -18.44 9.96 -21.71
C LYS A 174 -18.40 8.80 -22.75
N GLY A 175 -19.51 8.54 -23.43
CA GLY A 175 -19.67 7.48 -24.44
C GLY A 175 -19.21 7.83 -25.88
N GLU A 176 -18.98 9.08 -26.24
CA GLU A 176 -18.66 9.46 -27.64
C GLU A 176 -17.18 9.26 -28.02
N ASN A 177 -16.27 9.15 -27.05
CA ASN A 177 -14.82 9.02 -27.28
C ASN A 177 -14.21 7.79 -26.58
N VAL A 178 -14.94 6.67 -26.56
CA VAL A 178 -14.43 5.38 -26.02
C VAL A 178 -13.29 4.82 -26.89
N ALA A 179 -13.12 5.33 -28.12
CA ALA A 179 -12.13 4.89 -29.09
C ALA A 179 -10.77 5.62 -29.03
N GLU A 180 -10.65 6.76 -28.34
CA GLU A 180 -9.33 7.30 -28.02
C GLU A 180 -8.73 6.42 -26.92
N GLU A 181 -7.53 5.86 -27.15
CA GLU A 181 -6.79 5.13 -26.11
C GLU A 181 -6.89 5.89 -24.79
N ASN A 182 -7.01 5.16 -23.67
CA ASN A 182 -7.24 5.58 -22.29
C ASN A 182 -6.35 6.72 -21.71
N TYR A 183 -5.65 7.51 -22.53
CA TYR A 183 -5.07 8.82 -22.26
C TYR A 183 -5.79 9.96 -23.00
N GLY A 184 -6.97 9.71 -23.56
CA GLY A 184 -7.82 10.75 -24.15
C GLY A 184 -8.21 11.83 -23.13
N ALA A 185 -8.84 12.90 -23.62
CA ALA A 185 -9.01 14.12 -22.83
C ALA A 185 -9.82 13.94 -21.51
N GLY A 186 -10.58 12.85 -21.38
CA GLY A 186 -11.34 12.48 -20.18
C GLY A 186 -10.59 11.66 -19.12
N PHE A 187 -9.36 11.21 -19.39
CA PHE A 187 -8.58 10.40 -18.45
C PHE A 187 -8.09 11.23 -17.26
N ARG A 188 -8.21 10.66 -16.05
CA ARG A 188 -7.66 11.22 -14.81
C ARG A 188 -7.10 10.10 -13.96
N TYR A 189 -5.98 10.38 -13.31
CA TYR A 189 -5.31 9.46 -12.41
C TYR A 189 -6.08 9.34 -11.08
N VAL A 190 -6.10 8.14 -10.53
CA VAL A 190 -6.62 7.83 -9.19
C VAL A 190 -5.58 8.22 -8.16
N LEU A 191 -5.98 8.99 -7.14
CA LEU A 191 -5.09 9.60 -6.15
C LEU A 191 -4.82 8.68 -4.96
#